data_AF-A0A820LUH5-F1
#
_entry.id   AF-A0A820LUH5-F1
#
_cell.length_a   1.000
_cell.length_b   1.000
_cell.length_c   1.000
_cell.angle_alpha   90.00
_cell.angle_beta   90.00
_cell.angle_gamma   90.00
#
_symmetry.space_group_name_H-M   'P 1'
#
loop_
_entity.id
_entity.type
_entity.pdbx_description
1 polymer ?
#
loop_
_entity_poly.entity_id
_entity_poly.type
_entity_poly.pdbx_seq_one_letter_code
_entity_poly.pdbx_strand_id
1 'polypeptide(L)'
;METTIQDVQNHAVRFMWSQMLLETLLQMPSSSNNTNKDLLEEARRLYANSERFLAVIEEFEREYQADDAIKWYTRESFLYQLINKALRTRDICLIFKFRYLTRQTHKQLKDQ
;
A
#
# COMPACT_ATOMS: atom_id res chain seq x y z
N MET A 1 -15.29 -6.83 -32.37
CA MET A 1 -15.84 -7.88 -31.48
C MET A 1 -14.72 -8.68 -30.84
N GLU A 2 -13.69 -9.11 -31.58
CA GLU A 2 -12.46 -9.72 -31.03
C GLU A 2 -11.73 -8.83 -30.00
N THR A 3 -11.57 -7.53 -30.29
CA THR A 3 -10.96 -6.56 -29.35
C THR A 3 -11.70 -6.49 -28.02
N THR A 4 -13.04 -6.50 -28.04
CA THR A 4 -13.87 -6.46 -26.83
C THR A 4 -13.71 -7.73 -25.98
N ILE A 5 -13.60 -8.90 -26.61
CA ILE A 5 -13.40 -10.17 -25.91
C ILE A 5 -11.99 -10.23 -25.30
N GLN A 6 -10.98 -9.79 -26.04
CA GLN A 6 -9.60 -9.76 -25.57
C GLN A 6 -9.40 -8.75 -24.43
N ASP A 7 -10.10 -7.61 -24.47
CA ASP A 7 -10.12 -6.64 -23.39
C ASP A 7 -10.76 -7.23 -22.12
N VAL A 8 -11.90 -7.92 -22.23
CA VAL A 8 -12.55 -8.61 -21.09
C VAL A 8 -11.62 -9.67 -20.49
N GLN A 9 -10.95 -10.47 -21.31
CA GLN A 9 -9.97 -11.45 -20.87
C GLN A 9 -8.79 -10.79 -20.14
N ASN A 10 -8.29 -9.67 -20.66
CA ASN A 10 -7.23 -8.89 -20.01
C ASN A 10 -7.68 -8.33 -18.65
N HIS A 11 -8.92 -7.84 -18.52
CA HIS A 11 -9.46 -7.39 -17.24
C HIS A 11 -9.56 -8.53 -16.22
N ALA A 12 -10.04 -9.70 -16.63
CA ALA A 12 -10.12 -10.88 -15.78
C ALA A 12 -8.73 -11.32 -15.28
N VAL A 13 -7.75 -11.38 -16.17
CA VAL A 13 -6.36 -11.73 -15.81
C VAL A 13 -5.76 -10.73 -14.82
N ARG A 14 -5.96 -9.42 -15.05
CA ARG A 14 -5.49 -8.37 -14.12
C ARG A 14 -6.15 -8.46 -12.76
N PHE A 15 -7.45 -8.77 -12.73
CA PHE A 15 -8.18 -8.98 -11.48
C PHE A 15 -7.64 -10.20 -10.73
N MET A 16 -7.52 -11.36 -11.37
CA MET A 16 -6.97 -12.57 -10.74
C MET A 16 -5.56 -12.35 -10.20
N TRP A 17 -4.69 -11.69 -10.97
CA TRP A 17 -3.35 -11.36 -10.52
C TRP A 17 -3.37 -10.45 -9.28
N SER A 18 -4.29 -9.49 -9.23
CA SER A 18 -4.43 -8.58 -8.09
C SER A 18 -4.95 -9.32 -6.85
N GLN A 19 -5.90 -10.24 -7.01
CA GLN A 19 -6.40 -11.10 -5.93
C GLN A 19 -5.28 -11.99 -5.38
N MET A 20 -4.55 -12.69 -6.26
CA MET A 20 -3.45 -13.56 -5.86
C MET A 20 -2.35 -12.78 -5.14
N LEU A 21 -2.00 -11.59 -5.62
CA LEU A 21 -1.06 -10.70 -4.94
C LEU A 21 -1.57 -10.29 -3.56
N LEU A 22 -2.83 -9.86 -3.46
CA LEU A 22 -3.44 -9.45 -2.19
C LEU A 22 -3.43 -10.60 -1.17
N GLU A 23 -3.89 -11.79 -1.57
CA GLU A 23 -3.89 -12.98 -0.71
C GLU A 23 -2.48 -13.33 -0.24
N THR A 24 -1.50 -13.28 -1.14
CA THR A 24 -0.09 -13.55 -0.81
C THR A 24 0.40 -12.55 0.25
N LEU A 25 0.15 -11.25 0.07
CA LEU A 25 0.55 -10.21 1.03
C LEU A 25 -0.12 -10.38 2.40
N LEU A 26 -1.38 -10.82 2.43
CA LEU A 26 -2.14 -11.01 3.66
C LEU A 26 -1.66 -12.22 4.47
N GLN A 27 -1.24 -13.29 3.80
CA GLN A 27 -0.77 -14.53 4.42
C GLN A 27 0.69 -14.46 4.89
N MET A 28 1.45 -13.43 4.50
CA MET A 28 2.84 -13.28 4.94
C MET A 28 2.95 -13.12 6.46
N PRO A 29 3.81 -13.91 7.13
CA PRO A 29 4.00 -13.81 8.57
C PRO A 29 4.53 -12.41 8.91
N SER A 30 3.94 -11.78 9.94
CA SER A 30 4.46 -10.55 10.48
C SER A 30 5.65 -10.84 11.40
N SER A 31 6.86 -10.48 10.98
CA SER A 31 7.96 -10.32 11.93
C SER A 31 7.61 -9.14 12.85
N SER A 32 7.14 -9.45 14.05
CA SER A 32 6.79 -8.46 15.07
C SER A 32 8.02 -7.60 15.39
N ASN A 33 7.84 -6.28 15.30
CA ASN A 33 8.61 -5.18 15.94
C ASN A 33 8.91 -3.99 15.02
N ASN A 34 8.75 -4.07 13.69
CA ASN A 34 9.08 -2.96 12.77
C ASN A 34 8.15 -2.86 11.55
N THR A 35 6.85 -2.87 11.79
CA THR A 35 5.88 -3.24 10.74
C THR A 35 5.69 -2.23 9.60
N ASN A 36 6.20 -0.99 9.73
CA ASN A 36 6.23 0.01 8.65
C ASN A 36 7.64 0.50 8.30
N LYS A 37 8.71 -0.07 8.85
CA LYS A 37 10.07 0.45 8.67
C LYS A 37 10.50 0.51 7.21
N ASP A 38 10.28 -0.58 6.46
CA ASP A 38 10.61 -0.67 5.03
C ASP A 38 9.90 0.43 4.21
N LEU A 39 8.64 0.72 4.56
CA LEU A 39 7.83 1.76 3.94
C LEU A 39 8.37 3.15 4.27
N LEU A 40 8.71 3.40 5.53
CA LEU A 40 9.19 4.70 5.98
C LEU A 40 10.58 5.03 5.44
N GLU A 41 11.48 4.05 5.37
CA GLU A 41 12.79 4.20 4.73
C GLU A 41 12.65 4.55 3.25
N GLU A 42 11.76 3.87 2.53
CA GLU A 42 11.50 4.17 1.13
C GLU A 42 10.85 5.53 0.93
N ALA A 43 9.90 5.92 1.79
CA ALA A 43 9.28 7.23 1.75
C ALA A 43 10.31 8.35 1.99
N ARG A 44 11.18 8.20 3.01
CA ARG A 44 12.27 9.15 3.28
C ARG A 44 13.20 9.30 2.09
N ARG A 45 13.55 8.19 1.43
CA ARG A 45 14.39 8.19 0.22
C ARG A 45 13.73 8.93 -0.95
N LEU A 46 12.44 8.68 -1.19
CA LEU A 46 11.71 9.26 -2.32
C LEU A 46 11.37 10.74 -2.12
N TYR A 47 11.17 11.16 -0.87
CA TYR A 47 10.76 12.51 -0.51
C TYR A 47 11.85 13.31 0.23
N ALA A 48 13.13 12.91 0.10
CA ALA A 48 14.26 13.54 0.79
C ALA A 48 14.37 15.06 0.60
N ASN A 49 13.89 15.57 -0.56
CA ASN A 49 13.93 16.99 -0.90
C ASN A 49 12.62 17.74 -0.58
N SER A 50 11.68 17.12 0.15
CA SER A 50 10.39 17.71 0.50
C SER A 50 10.21 17.73 2.02
N GLU A 51 10.55 18.86 2.64
CA GLU A 51 10.36 19.08 4.08
C GLU A 51 8.91 18.82 4.52
N ARG A 52 7.94 19.21 3.68
CA ARG A 52 6.51 18.95 3.92
C ARG A 52 6.23 17.46 4.07
N PHE A 53 6.77 16.61 3.19
CA PHE A 53 6.53 15.17 3.28
C PHE A 53 7.33 14.51 4.39
N LEU A 54 8.55 14.98 4.65
CA LEU A 54 9.37 14.49 5.77
C LEU A 54 8.66 14.72 7.11
N ALA A 55 8.08 15.91 7.33
CA ALA A 55 7.30 16.20 8.53
C ALA A 55 6.08 15.26 8.70
N VAL A 56 5.37 14.95 7.61
CA VAL A 56 4.23 14.01 7.65
C VAL A 56 4.69 12.55 7.85
N ILE A 57 5.87 12.18 7.35
CA ILE A 57 6.47 10.86 7.60
C ILE A 57 6.82 10.70 9.09
N GLU A 58 7.38 11.73 9.72
CA GLU A 58 7.66 11.74 11.16
C GLU A 58 6.37 11.70 12.01
N GLU A 59 5.35 12.47 11.61
CA GLU A 59 4.01 12.42 12.22
C GLU A 59 3.45 11.00 12.16
N PHE A 60 3.50 10.36 11.00
CA PHE A 60 3.04 8.99 10.83
C PHE A 60 3.83 8.00 11.69
N GLU A 61 5.16 8.08 11.72
CA GLU A 61 5.98 7.15 12.52
C GLU A 61 5.66 7.23 14.02
N ARG A 62 5.33 8.43 14.52
CA ARG A 62 5.00 8.67 15.92
C ARG A 62 3.55 8.33 16.28
N GLU A 63 2.61 8.66 15.40
CA GLU A 63 1.17 8.69 15.74
C GLU A 63 0.37 7.55 15.10
N TYR A 64 0.93 6.82 14.15
CA TYR A 64 0.22 5.73 13.49
C TYR A 64 -0.18 4.62 14.46
N GLN A 65 -1.48 4.33 14.50
CA GLN A 65 -2.04 3.14 15.13
C GLN A 65 -2.66 2.23 14.07
N ALA A 66 -2.65 0.92 14.34
CA ALA A 66 -3.21 -0.07 13.42
C ALA A 66 -4.70 0.17 13.14
N ASP A 67 -5.43 0.77 14.08
CA ASP A 67 -6.86 1.11 13.99
C ASP A 67 -7.11 2.41 13.20
N ASP A 68 -6.07 3.15 12.83
CA ASP A 68 -6.16 4.36 12.00
C ASP A 68 -5.69 4.16 10.54
N ALA A 69 -5.45 2.92 10.10
CA ALA A 69 -4.92 2.61 8.77
C ALA A 69 -5.73 3.24 7.61
N ILE A 70 -7.07 3.13 7.61
CA ILE A 70 -7.92 3.74 6.57
C ILE A 70 -7.82 5.27 6.61
N LYS A 71 -7.80 5.88 7.81
CA LYS A 71 -7.68 7.33 7.99
C LYS A 71 -6.35 7.85 7.41
N TRP A 72 -5.25 7.18 7.72
CA TRP A 72 -3.92 7.52 7.18
C TRP A 72 -3.81 7.29 5.66
N TYR A 73 -4.45 6.25 5.14
CA TYR A 73 -4.48 5.97 3.71
C TYR A 73 -5.29 7.00 2.90
N THR A 74 -6.42 7.46 3.45
CA THR A 74 -7.35 8.38 2.77
C THR A 74 -6.98 9.85 2.94
N ARG A 75 -6.24 10.21 3.98
CA ARG A 75 -5.68 11.57 4.14
C ARG A 75 -4.73 11.89 2.98
N GLU A 76 -4.80 13.12 2.49
CA GLU A 76 -3.82 13.66 1.54
C GLU A 76 -2.43 13.72 2.19
N SER A 77 -1.63 12.69 1.96
CA SER A 77 -0.32 12.48 2.58
C SER A 77 0.63 11.74 1.63
N PHE A 78 1.87 11.54 2.07
CA PHE A 78 2.85 10.74 1.31
C PHE A 78 2.34 9.32 1.03
N LEU A 79 1.53 8.74 1.93
CA LEU A 79 1.00 7.38 1.81
C LEU A 79 0.08 7.25 0.62
N TYR A 80 -0.91 8.15 0.53
CA TYR A 80 -1.86 8.16 -0.58
C TYR A 80 -1.12 8.23 -1.92
N GLN A 81 -0.14 9.13 -2.04
CA GLN A 81 0.63 9.29 -3.28
C GLN A 81 1.50 8.07 -3.58
N LEU A 82 2.20 7.55 -2.58
CA LEU A 82 3.15 6.46 -2.72
C LEU A 82 2.44 5.15 -3.09
N ILE A 83 1.35 4.82 -2.39
CA ILE A 83 0.60 3.58 -2.61
C ILE A 83 -0.11 3.63 -3.97
N ASN A 84 -0.78 4.74 -4.30
CA ASN A 84 -1.42 4.86 -5.62
C ASN A 84 -0.41 4.83 -6.77
N LYS A 85 0.80 5.37 -6.57
CA LYS A 85 1.88 5.24 -7.55
C LYS A 85 2.28 3.76 -7.71
N ALA A 86 2.51 3.05 -6.60
CA ALA A 86 2.91 1.64 -6.61
C ALA A 86 1.87 0.76 -7.30
N LEU A 87 0.58 0.94 -6.97
CA LEU A 87 -0.52 0.17 -7.54
C LEU A 87 -0.71 0.45 -9.04
N ARG A 88 -0.63 1.72 -9.47
CA ARG A 88 -0.72 2.10 -10.89
C ARG A 88 0.42 1.55 -11.72
N THR A 89 1.64 1.55 -11.16
CA THR A 89 2.85 1.06 -11.84
C THR A 89 3.08 -0.43 -11.66
N ARG A 90 2.30 -1.09 -10.79
CA ARG A 90 2.48 -2.49 -10.37
C ARG A 90 3.89 -2.76 -9.84
N ASP A 91 4.48 -1.78 -9.16
CA ASP A 91 5.79 -1.93 -8.51
C ASP A 91 5.66 -2.90 -7.33
N ILE A 92 5.94 -4.17 -7.58
CA ILE A 92 5.78 -5.25 -6.60
C ILE A 92 6.69 -5.03 -5.40
N CYS A 93 7.90 -4.51 -5.62
CA CYS A 93 8.84 -4.21 -4.55
C CYS A 93 8.27 -3.13 -3.62
N LEU A 94 7.71 -2.06 -4.17
CA LEU A 94 7.07 -1.01 -3.37
C LEU A 94 5.78 -1.51 -2.70
N ILE A 95 4.98 -2.32 -3.39
CA ILE A 95 3.78 -2.97 -2.83
C ILE A 95 4.13 -3.82 -1.61
N PHE A 96 5.20 -4.59 -1.69
CA PHE A 96 5.68 -5.41 -0.58
C PHE A 96 6.11 -4.55 0.63
N LYS A 97 6.67 -3.37 0.42
CA LYS A 97 7.09 -2.49 1.52
C LYS A 97 5.92 -1.98 2.36
N PHE A 98 4.73 -1.76 1.78
CA PHE A 98 3.52 -1.38 2.53
C PHE A 98 2.58 -2.55 2.88
N ARG A 99 3.05 -3.81 2.77
CA ARG A 99 2.27 -5.03 3.08
C ARG A 99 1.55 -4.99 4.43
N TYR A 100 2.16 -4.38 5.44
CA TYR A 100 1.53 -4.25 6.76
C TYR A 100 0.33 -3.31 6.74
N LEU A 101 0.47 -2.14 6.13
CA LEU A 101 -0.61 -1.17 5.99
C LEU A 101 -1.76 -1.77 5.15
N THR A 102 -1.45 -2.51 4.09
CA THR A 102 -2.46 -3.28 3.32
C THR A 102 -3.22 -4.23 4.22
N ARG A 103 -2.51 -4.99 5.07
CA ARG A 103 -3.16 -5.92 6.01
C ARG A 103 -4.03 -5.21 7.05
N GLN A 104 -3.56 -4.09 7.62
CA GLN A 104 -4.37 -3.32 8.58
C GLN A 104 -5.62 -2.73 7.92
N THR A 105 -5.47 -2.14 6.74
CA THR A 105 -6.59 -1.59 5.96
C THR A 105 -7.60 -2.69 5.63
N HIS A 106 -7.13 -3.85 5.18
CA HIS A 106 -7.99 -4.99 4.87
C HIS A 106 -8.72 -5.55 6.10
N LYS A 107 -8.07 -5.57 7.27
CA LYS A 107 -8.73 -5.95 8.54
C LYS A 107 -9.85 -4.97 8.89
N GLN A 108 -9.53 -3.67 8.93
CA GLN A 108 -10.51 -2.63 9.24
C GLN A 108 -11.73 -2.66 8.31
N LEU A 109 -11.53 -2.92 7.02
CA LEU A 109 -12.63 -3.03 6.05
C LEU A 109 -13.52 -4.26 6.26
N LYS A 110 -12.99 -5.33 6.87
CA LYS A 110 -13.77 -6.54 7.20
C LYS A 110 -14.50 -6.44 8.53
N ASP A 111 -13.99 -5.61 9.42
CA ASP A 111 -14.55 -5.39 10.76
C ASP A 111 -15.65 -4.28 10.74
N GLN A 112 -15.91 -3.66 9.59
CA GLN A 112 -17.07 -2.78 9.31
C GLN A 112 -18.28 -3.56 8.81
#